data_AF-A0A3C1WP82-F1
#
_entry.id   AF-A0A3C1WP82-F1
#
_cell.length_a   1.000
_cell.length_b   1.000
_cell.length_c   1.000
_cell.angle_alpha   90.00
_cell.angle_beta   90.00
_cell.angle_gamma   90.00
#
_symmetry.space_group_name_H-M   'P 1'
#
loop_
_entity.id
_entity.type
_entity.pdbx_description
1 polymer ?
#
loop_
_entity_poly.entity_id
_entity_poly.type
_entity_poly.pdbx_seq_one_letter_code
_entity_poly.pdbx_strand_id
1 'polypeptide(L)'
;MNINRNNYETFLVEKLEGLLSTEQNAEVDLFLHNNPDIMQEWEAFTHTVLVPDETIRYEHKAQLKQKEIRVVPIYRTLTYVVSIAASLLLLFFVAQKFLFNSEINKTQPIAAISNSSAGVVQSVNSNTSS
;
A
#
# COMPACT_ATOMS: atom_id res chain seq x y z
N MET A 1 -36.57 -0.67 13.81
CA MET A 1 -36.07 -1.45 12.65
C MET A 1 -37.25 -2.21 12.04
N ASN A 2 -37.11 -2.95 10.94
CA ASN A 2 -38.22 -3.77 10.42
C ASN A 2 -37.78 -5.23 10.28
N ILE A 3 -38.26 -6.07 11.19
CA ILE A 3 -38.03 -7.52 11.20
C ILE A 3 -39.17 -8.18 10.42
N ASN A 4 -38.81 -9.09 9.52
CA ASN A 4 -39.73 -9.82 8.67
C ASN A 4 -39.17 -11.21 8.34
N ARG A 5 -39.96 -12.02 7.62
CA ARG A 5 -39.64 -13.41 7.30
C ARG A 5 -38.39 -13.61 6.42
N ASN A 6 -37.81 -12.55 5.87
CA ASN A 6 -36.59 -12.65 5.06
C ASN A 6 -35.31 -12.31 5.86
N ASN A 7 -35.43 -11.74 7.07
CA ASN A 7 -34.28 -11.27 7.84
C ASN A 7 -34.30 -11.68 9.33
N TYR A 8 -35.39 -12.29 9.81
CA TYR A 8 -35.53 -12.65 11.22
C TYR A 8 -34.42 -13.57 11.71
N GLU A 9 -33.95 -14.54 10.90
CA GLU A 9 -32.91 -15.49 11.28
C GLU A 9 -31.61 -14.79 11.70
N THR A 10 -31.18 -13.77 10.97
CA THR A 10 -30.01 -12.96 11.34
C THR A 10 -30.21 -12.32 12.71
N PHE A 11 -31.39 -11.74 12.96
CA PHE A 11 -31.69 -11.16 14.27
C PHE A 11 -31.77 -12.19 15.39
N LEU A 12 -32.24 -13.41 15.13
CA LEU A 12 -32.22 -14.49 16.12
C LEU A 12 -30.79 -14.89 16.48
N VAL A 13 -29.89 -15.00 15.49
CA VAL A 13 -28.47 -15.28 15.73
C VAL A 13 -27.82 -14.15 16.53
N GLU A 14 -28.03 -12.88 16.12
CA GLU A 14 -27.49 -11.73 16.85
C GLU A 14 -28.04 -11.62 18.28
N LYS A 15 -29.32 -11.96 18.49
CA LYS A 15 -29.93 -12.06 19.82
C LYS A 15 -29.23 -13.12 20.67
N LEU A 16 -28.98 -14.29 20.09
CA LEU A 16 -28.31 -15.41 20.75
C LEU A 16 -26.87 -15.08 21.14
N GLU A 17 -26.16 -14.35 20.28
CA GLU A 17 -24.78 -13.89 20.52
C GLU A 17 -24.70 -12.65 21.43
N GLY A 18 -25.84 -12.07 21.82
CA GLY A 18 -25.90 -10.88 22.69
C GLY A 18 -25.41 -9.59 21.99
N LEU A 19 -25.52 -9.52 20.67
CA LEU A 19 -25.05 -8.39 19.85
C LEU A 19 -26.09 -7.28 19.68
N LEU A 20 -27.36 -7.55 20.01
CA LEU A 20 -28.46 -6.59 19.86
C LEU A 20 -28.49 -5.55 20.99
N SER A 21 -28.86 -4.32 20.65
CA SER A 21 -29.21 -3.29 21.64
C SER A 21 -30.48 -3.66 22.41
N THR A 22 -30.76 -2.96 23.51
CA THR A 22 -31.98 -3.16 24.31
C THR A 22 -33.25 -2.95 23.47
N GLU A 23 -33.25 -1.93 22.62
CA GLU A 23 -34.37 -1.59 21.75
C GLU A 23 -34.58 -2.67 20.68
N GLN A 24 -33.49 -3.15 20.07
CA GLN A 24 -33.54 -4.21 19.07
C GLN A 24 -34.03 -5.53 19.67
N ASN A 25 -33.61 -5.85 20.89
CA ASN A 25 -34.11 -7.02 21.61
C ASN A 25 -35.63 -6.95 21.80
N ALA A 26 -36.15 -5.79 22.21
CA ALA A 26 -37.59 -5.60 22.37
C ALA A 26 -38.35 -5.74 21.05
N GLU A 27 -37.79 -5.26 19.93
CA GLU A 27 -38.38 -5.46 18.60
C GLU A 27 -38.40 -6.95 18.19
N VAL A 28 -37.32 -7.70 18.45
CA VAL A 28 -37.27 -9.15 18.19
C VAL A 28 -38.27 -9.90 19.06
N ASP A 29 -38.38 -9.55 20.35
CA ASP A 29 -39.32 -10.20 21.27
C ASP A 29 -40.77 -9.96 20.84
N LEU A 30 -41.09 -8.76 20.37
CA LEU A 30 -42.40 -8.44 19.80
C LEU A 30 -42.64 -9.21 18.50
N PHE A 31 -41.63 -9.35 17.66
CA PHE A 31 -41.72 -10.14 16.42
C PHE A 31 -41.98 -11.63 16.71
N LEU A 32 -41.27 -12.21 17.69
CA LEU A 32 -41.45 -13.58 18.14
C LEU A 32 -42.84 -13.80 18.75
N HIS A 33 -43.33 -12.86 19.55
CA HIS A 33 -44.68 -12.93 20.13
C HIS A 33 -45.77 -12.99 19.05
N ASN A 34 -45.59 -12.24 17.97
CA ASN A 34 -46.56 -12.19 16.86
C ASN A 34 -46.42 -13.34 15.85
N ASN A 35 -45.35 -14.14 15.91
CA ASN A 35 -45.08 -15.26 15.00
C ASN A 35 -44.75 -16.53 15.80
N PRO A 36 -45.76 -17.26 16.32
CA PRO A 36 -45.56 -18.44 17.16
C PRO A 36 -44.78 -19.58 16.47
N ASP A 37 -44.88 -19.68 15.14
CA ASP A 37 -44.08 -20.59 14.32
C ASP A 37 -42.59 -20.32 14.47
N ILE A 38 -42.21 -19.04 14.42
CA ILE A 38 -40.81 -18.61 14.57
C ILE A 38 -40.35 -18.73 16.02
N MET A 39 -41.24 -18.57 17.00
CA MET A 39 -40.91 -18.83 18.41
C MET A 39 -40.46 -20.29 18.63
N GLN A 40 -41.11 -21.24 17.96
CA GLN A 40 -40.69 -22.65 18.05
C GLN A 40 -39.29 -22.88 17.45
N GLU A 41 -38.96 -22.19 16.35
CA GLU A 41 -37.61 -22.21 15.77
C GLU A 41 -36.58 -21.57 16.71
N TRP A 42 -36.95 -20.46 17.35
CA TRP A 42 -36.11 -19.80 18.36
C TRP A 42 -35.80 -20.73 19.54
N GLU A 43 -36.79 -21.44 20.08
CA GLU A 43 -36.55 -22.43 21.14
C GLU A 43 -35.54 -23.49 20.70
N ALA A 44 -35.68 -24.02 19.49
CA ALA A 44 -34.71 -24.97 18.93
C ALA A 44 -33.30 -24.36 18.80
N PHE A 45 -33.19 -23.10 18.37
CA PHE A 45 -31.92 -22.38 18.27
C PHE A 45 -31.23 -22.24 19.63
N THR A 46 -31.96 -21.93 20.70
CA THR A 46 -31.36 -21.79 22.03
C THR A 46 -30.71 -23.08 22.53
N HIS A 47 -31.17 -24.25 22.07
CA HIS A 47 -30.57 -25.55 22.39
C HIS A 47 -29.29 -25.87 21.61
N THR A 48 -28.94 -25.07 20.59
CA THR A 48 -27.70 -25.26 19.82
C THR A 48 -26.47 -24.67 20.51
N VAL A 49 -26.67 -23.88 21.57
CA VAL A 49 -25.58 -23.28 22.34
C VAL A 49 -24.94 -24.35 23.23
N LEU A 50 -23.71 -24.75 22.89
CA LEU A 50 -22.92 -25.64 23.73
C LEU A 50 -22.29 -24.84 24.88
N VAL A 51 -22.61 -25.24 26.11
CA VAL A 51 -21.88 -24.79 27.30
C VAL A 51 -20.64 -25.69 27.44
N PRO A 52 -19.42 -25.14 27.38
CA PRO A 52 -18.21 -25.96 27.50
C PRO A 52 -18.09 -26.53 28.91
N ASP A 53 -17.67 -27.79 29.00
CA ASP A 53 -17.27 -28.38 30.27
C ASP A 53 -15.88 -27.85 30.66
N GLU A 54 -15.84 -26.92 31.61
CA GLU A 54 -14.60 -26.29 32.08
C GLU A 54 -13.67 -27.24 32.84
N THR A 55 -14.15 -28.44 33.22
CA THR A 55 -13.31 -29.47 33.85
C THR A 55 -12.39 -30.15 32.83
N ILE A 56 -12.79 -30.20 31.56
CA ILE A 56 -12.01 -30.79 30.48
C ILE A 56 -11.04 -29.74 29.96
N ARG A 57 -9.80 -29.77 30.47
CA ARG A 57 -8.74 -28.86 30.05
C ARG A 57 -7.70 -29.55 29.19
N TYR A 58 -7.38 -28.92 28.06
CA TYR A 58 -6.19 -29.29 27.29
C TYR A 58 -4.94 -28.67 27.93
N GLU A 59 -4.17 -29.49 28.65
CA GLU A 59 -3.01 -29.07 29.45
C GLU A 59 -1.89 -28.43 28.61
N HIS A 60 -1.69 -28.90 27.38
CA HIS A 60 -0.54 -28.50 26.56
C HIS A 60 -0.85 -27.36 25.58
N LYS A 61 -1.51 -26.27 26.01
CA LYS A 61 -1.88 -25.13 25.14
C LYS A 61 -0.72 -24.59 24.28
N ALA A 62 0.51 -24.69 24.76
CA ALA A 62 1.71 -24.30 24.01
C ALA A 62 1.90 -25.09 22.71
N GLN A 63 1.45 -26.35 22.64
CA GLN A 63 1.54 -27.21 21.46
C GLN A 63 0.51 -26.84 20.37
N LEU A 64 -0.57 -26.12 20.72
CA LEU A 64 -1.56 -25.61 19.75
C LEU A 64 -1.03 -24.43 18.94
N LYS A 65 0.02 -23.75 19.42
CA LYS A 65 0.64 -22.65 18.70
C LYS A 65 1.49 -23.25 17.58
N GLN A 66 1.15 -22.91 16.34
CA GLN A 66 2.00 -23.23 15.20
C GLN A 66 3.34 -22.51 15.40
N LYS A 67 4.39 -23.28 15.69
CA LYS A 67 5.71 -22.74 16.01
C LYS A 67 6.28 -22.11 14.73
N GLU A 68 6.52 -20.81 14.80
CA GLU A 68 7.24 -20.00 13.81
C GLU A 68 6.51 -19.79 12.48
N ILE A 69 5.60 -18.81 12.45
CA ILE A 69 5.40 -18.03 11.22
C ILE A 69 6.77 -17.37 10.96
N ARG A 70 7.54 -17.91 10.02
CA ARG A 70 8.77 -17.27 9.53
C ARG A 70 8.35 -15.97 8.85
N VAL A 71 8.21 -14.90 9.62
CA VAL A 71 8.11 -13.55 9.11
C VAL A 71 9.43 -13.25 8.40
N VAL A 72 9.43 -13.33 7.07
CA VAL A 72 10.53 -12.83 6.25
C VAL A 72 10.27 -11.34 6.06
N PRO A 73 11.02 -10.45 6.73
CA PRO A 73 10.78 -9.03 6.60
C PRO A 73 11.12 -8.55 5.18
N ILE A 74 10.10 -8.04 4.47
CA ILE A 74 10.20 -7.47 3.12
C ILE A 74 11.21 -6.29 3.07
N TYR A 75 11.45 -5.61 4.19
CA TYR A 75 12.40 -4.50 4.28
C TYR A 75 13.88 -4.92 4.12
N ARG A 76 14.22 -6.21 4.19
CA ARG A 76 15.62 -6.67 4.06
C ARG A 76 16.16 -6.61 2.62
N THR A 77 15.29 -6.65 1.61
CA THR A 77 15.67 -6.60 0.18
C THR A 77 15.44 -5.23 -0.46
N LEU A 78 14.67 -4.34 0.18
CA LEU A 78 14.27 -3.05 -0.39
C LEU A 78 15.25 -1.89 -0.11
N THR A 79 16.17 -2.03 0.86
CA THR A 79 17.11 -0.94 1.21
C THR A 79 18.02 -0.53 0.05
N TYR A 80 18.52 -1.48 -0.74
CA TYR A 80 19.43 -1.18 -1.86
C TYR A 80 18.75 -0.40 -2.99
N VAL A 81 17.49 -0.74 -3.31
CA VAL A 81 16.74 -0.10 -4.40
C VAL A 81 16.37 1.35 -4.05
N VAL A 82 16.01 1.62 -2.79
CA VAL A 82 15.66 2.98 -2.33
C VAL A 82 16.86 3.92 -2.38
N SER A 83 18.07 3.46 -2.04
CA SER A 83 19.29 4.28 -2.09
C SER A 83 19.67 4.71 -3.51
N ILE A 84 19.45 3.84 -4.52
CA ILE A 84 19.71 4.17 -5.93
C ILE A 84 18.75 5.26 -6.41
N ALA A 85 17.44 5.10 -6.17
CA ALA A 85 16.43 6.07 -6.60
C ALA A 85 16.66 7.45 -5.97
N ALA A 86 16.98 7.51 -4.67
CA ALA A 86 17.26 8.78 -3.99
C ALA A 86 18.49 9.49 -4.57
N SER A 87 19.54 8.73 -4.90
CA SER A 87 20.75 9.27 -5.53
C SER A 87 20.46 9.83 -6.92
N LEU A 88 19.65 9.12 -7.72
CA LEU A 88 19.22 9.58 -9.05
C LEU A 88 18.34 10.83 -8.96
N LEU A 89 17.41 10.90 -8.00
CA LEU A 89 16.59 12.07 -7.77
C LEU A 89 17.43 13.28 -7.37
N LEU A 90 18.37 13.13 -6.43
CA LEU A 90 19.24 14.20 -5.99
C LEU A 90 20.08 14.75 -7.15
N LEU A 91 20.69 13.86 -7.94
CA LEU A 91 21.44 14.25 -9.15
C LEU A 91 20.55 14.94 -10.19
N PHE A 92 19.33 14.45 -10.39
CA PHE A 92 18.37 15.07 -11.30
C PHE A 92 18.01 16.49 -10.87
N PHE A 93 17.70 16.72 -9.58
CA PHE A 93 17.39 18.05 -9.06
C PHE A 93 18.58 19.02 -9.17
N VAL A 94 19.81 18.55 -8.93
CA VAL A 94 21.04 19.36 -9.11
C VAL A 94 21.27 19.71 -10.58
N ALA A 95 21.14 18.73 -11.48
CA ALA A 95 21.32 18.94 -12.92
C ALA A 95 20.28 19.90 -13.50
N GLN A 96 19.01 19.79 -13.07
CA GLN A 96 17.96 20.73 -13.42
C GLN A 96 18.35 22.16 -13.00
N LYS A 97 18.80 22.37 -11.75
CA LYS A 97 19.25 23.70 -11.31
C LYS A 97 20.41 24.25 -12.14
N PHE A 98 21.36 23.41 -12.54
CA PHE A 98 22.51 23.83 -13.35
C PHE A 98 22.11 24.18 -14.80
N LEU A 99 21.30 23.35 -15.45
CA LEU A 99 20.88 23.54 -16.84
C LEU A 99 19.92 24.73 -17.01
N PHE A 100 19.06 25.00 -16.03
CA PHE A 100 18.11 26.10 -16.07
C PHE A 100 18.66 27.43 -15.52
N ASN A 101 19.86 27.45 -14.93
CA ASN A 101 20.53 28.67 -14.41
C ASN A 101 21.54 29.28 -15.41
N SER A 102 21.46 28.91 -16.69
CA SER A 102 22.27 29.53 -17.75
C SER A 102 21.47 30.65 -18.42
N GLU A 103 21.46 31.84 -17.81
CA GLU A 103 21.10 33.08 -18.50
C GLU A 103 22.06 33.26 -19.70
N ILE A 104 21.50 33.25 -20.92
CA ILE A 104 22.24 33.38 -22.17
C ILE A 104 22.86 34.78 -22.23
N ASN A 105 24.17 34.90 -21.95
CA ASN A 105 24.93 36.13 -22.15
C ASN A 105 24.97 36.49 -23.65
N LYS A 106 23.94 37.20 -24.12
CA LYS A 106 23.98 37.93 -25.39
C LYS A 106 24.80 39.20 -25.19
N THR A 107 26.02 39.23 -25.70
CA THR A 107 26.69 40.48 -26.07
C THR A 107 27.22 40.39 -27.49
N GLN A 108 26.76 41.35 -28.28
CA GLN A 108 26.85 41.55 -29.73
C GLN A 108 28.30 41.89 -30.21
N PRO A 109 28.55 41.88 -31.53
CA PRO A 109 29.83 41.63 -32.18
C PRO A 109 30.68 42.90 -32.26
N ILE A 110 31.94 42.80 -32.68
CA ILE A 110 32.64 43.77 -33.55
C ILE A 110 33.92 43.10 -34.07
N ALA A 111 34.14 43.23 -35.37
CA ALA A 111 35.34 42.81 -36.07
C ALA A 111 36.60 43.55 -35.58
N ALA A 112 37.73 42.85 -35.50
CA ALA A 112 39.05 43.47 -35.57
C ALA A 112 40.04 42.52 -36.26
N ILE A 113 40.26 42.84 -37.53
CA ILE A 113 41.39 42.39 -38.34
C ILE A 113 42.66 43.02 -37.74
N SER A 114 43.72 42.25 -37.50
CA SER A 114 45.08 42.73 -37.75
C SER A 114 46.06 41.58 -37.92
N ASN A 115 46.71 41.61 -39.07
CA ASN A 115 47.83 40.77 -39.45
C ASN A 115 49.08 41.14 -38.65
N SER A 116 49.90 40.16 -38.28
CA SER A 116 51.33 40.35 -38.03
C SER A 116 52.01 38.98 -38.24
N SER A 117 52.47 38.67 -39.45
CA SER A 117 53.80 38.99 -39.98
C SER A 117 54.95 38.41 -39.13
N ALA A 118 55.57 37.32 -39.59
CA ALA A 118 56.95 37.34 -40.08
C ALA A 118 57.59 35.93 -40.03
N GLY A 119 58.04 35.46 -41.21
CA GLY A 119 59.17 34.52 -41.42
C GLY A 119 58.99 33.10 -40.86
N VAL A 120 59.12 32.03 -41.64
CA VAL A 120 60.28 31.71 -42.48
C VAL A 120 59.83 30.86 -43.67
N VAL A 121 60.25 31.28 -44.86
CA VAL A 121 60.19 30.56 -46.13
C VAL A 121 61.52 29.81 -46.32
N GLN A 122 61.46 28.49 -46.43
CA GLN A 122 62.42 27.61 -47.14
C GLN A 122 61.83 26.19 -47.05
N SER A 123 61.69 25.36 -48.07
CA SER A 123 62.22 25.37 -49.44
C SER A 123 61.46 24.32 -50.29
N VAL A 124 61.02 24.71 -51.49
CA VAL A 124 61.25 24.06 -52.81
C VAL A 124 61.10 22.52 -52.85
N ASN A 125 60.00 21.94 -53.37
CA ASN A 125 59.58 21.81 -54.79
C ASN A 125 60.37 20.77 -55.61
N SER A 126 59.68 19.75 -56.13
CA SER A 126 59.69 19.34 -57.55
C SER A 126 58.82 18.08 -57.73
N ASN A 127 57.68 18.17 -58.43
CA ASN A 127 57.46 17.68 -59.81
C ASN A 127 56.75 16.31 -59.81
N THR A 128 55.79 15.93 -60.65
CA THR A 128 55.11 16.54 -61.82
C THR A 128 53.94 15.62 -62.20
N SER A 129 52.82 16.25 -62.56
CA SER A 129 51.91 16.00 -63.70
C SER A 129 51.94 14.64 -64.42
N SER A 130 50.80 13.95 -64.47
CA SER A 130 49.87 13.89 -65.62
C SER A 130 48.75 12.86 -65.40
#